data_AF-A0A7V1RJJ8-F1
#
_entry.id   AF-A0A7V1RJJ8-F1
#
_cell.length_a   1.000
_cell.length_b   1.000
_cell.length_c   1.000
_cell.angle_alpha   90.00
_cell.angle_beta   90.00
_cell.angle_gamma   90.00
#
_symmetry.space_group_name_H-M   'P 1'
#
loop_
_entity.id
_entity.type
_entity.pdbx_description
1 polymer ?
#
loop_
_entity_poly.entity_id
_entity_poly.type
_entity_poly.pdbx_seq_one_letter_code
_entity_poly.pdbx_strand_id
1 'polypeptide(L)'
;MRHEARGHRRRHGRRGVRAPGRHVPVPRDPDRQADVRAVQQPARAVRAGPVHPRRDARVHRRDRVRAAPRARRPPRPGRRGVVSGEERGLAEPRAAAYRVLASALLPPTPERLATLVAAAPELVALLEPLRGLAFHPALRALLERLAGLSAEEAEEHRRTYATLFVSGRRSSPPPYESAHLGPDTDVAMAAAAVDAAYRSAGLVLDAEGEAPDHVAVELDFLSALCAREAEAPAPAEAERLRRLQRAFLLAHPLRWLPRFAEAVAAQAPGTLLAQTVEVAVRYVEHDAALLDSLPAAAG
;
A
#
# COMPACT_ATOMS: atom_id res chain seq x y z
N MET A 1 -37.58 -38.91 51.76
CA MET A 1 -36.17 -39.31 51.86
C MET A 1 -35.90 -40.43 50.86
N ARG A 2 -34.81 -40.32 50.07
CA ARG A 2 -34.18 -41.39 49.25
C ARG A 2 -35.01 -41.82 48.02
N HIS A 3 -34.48 -42.18 46.84
CA HIS A 3 -33.13 -42.54 46.39
C HIS A 3 -33.02 -42.30 44.86
N GLU A 4 -31.78 -42.17 44.41
CA GLU A 4 -31.30 -42.10 43.03
C GLU A 4 -31.62 -43.34 42.15
N ALA A 5 -31.47 -43.16 40.83
CA ALA A 5 -30.54 -43.92 39.95
C ALA A 5 -31.12 -44.62 38.70
N ARG A 6 -30.55 -44.19 37.56
CA ARG A 6 -29.98 -44.96 36.42
C ARG A 6 -30.85 -45.91 35.57
N GLY A 7 -30.70 -45.78 34.24
CA GLY A 7 -30.89 -46.86 33.25
C GLY A 7 -31.08 -46.34 31.81
N HIS A 8 -30.01 -46.09 31.06
CA HIS A 8 -29.48 -46.93 29.96
C HIS A 8 -30.30 -47.01 28.64
N ARG A 9 -29.71 -46.37 27.62
CA ARG A 9 -29.74 -46.51 26.14
C ARG A 9 -30.38 -47.79 25.56
N ARG A 10 -31.14 -47.67 24.46
CA ARG A 10 -30.67 -47.84 23.04
C ARG A 10 -31.81 -47.85 21.98
N ARG A 11 -31.58 -47.03 20.95
CA ARG A 11 -31.64 -47.26 19.48
C ARG A 11 -32.96 -47.57 18.72
N HIS A 12 -33.18 -46.65 17.78
CA HIS A 12 -33.38 -46.83 16.31
C HIS A 12 -34.79 -46.93 15.73
N GLY A 13 -35.09 -45.94 14.89
CA GLY A 13 -36.16 -45.94 13.90
C GLY A 13 -36.13 -44.66 13.06
N ARG A 14 -35.18 -44.52 12.14
CA ARG A 14 -35.13 -43.42 11.16
C ARG A 14 -36.14 -43.68 10.03
N ARG A 15 -37.07 -42.74 9.82
CA ARG A 15 -37.88 -42.55 8.60
C ARG A 15 -37.79 -41.07 8.20
N GLY A 16 -37.90 -40.79 6.89
CA GLY A 16 -38.20 -39.44 6.36
C GLY A 16 -37.05 -38.84 5.54
N VAL A 17 -36.99 -39.06 4.21
CA VAL A 17 -37.60 -38.25 3.13
C VAL A 17 -36.69 -37.08 2.69
N ARG A 18 -36.24 -37.15 1.43
CA ARG A 18 -35.59 -36.07 0.68
C ARG A 18 -36.64 -35.06 0.19
N ALA A 19 -36.34 -33.78 0.26
CA ALA A 19 -37.01 -32.70 -0.48
C ALA A 19 -35.96 -31.76 -1.11
N PRO A 20 -36.24 -31.13 -2.28
CA PRO A 20 -35.24 -30.41 -3.07
C PRO A 20 -35.15 -28.93 -2.65
N GLY A 21 -33.95 -28.50 -2.28
CA GLY A 21 -33.64 -27.12 -1.87
C GLY A 21 -33.29 -26.24 -3.07
N ARG A 22 -34.10 -25.21 -3.27
CA ARG A 22 -34.08 -24.19 -4.32
C ARG A 22 -32.72 -23.47 -4.44
N HIS A 23 -32.32 -23.19 -5.69
CA HIS A 23 -31.27 -22.23 -6.01
C HIS A 23 -31.68 -20.85 -5.47
N VAL A 24 -30.98 -20.34 -4.46
CA VAL A 24 -31.10 -18.96 -4.01
C VAL A 24 -30.11 -18.12 -4.83
N PRO A 25 -30.54 -17.06 -5.54
CA PRO A 25 -29.60 -16.16 -6.19
C PRO A 25 -28.86 -15.38 -5.10
N VAL A 26 -27.52 -15.41 -5.14
CA VAL A 26 -26.69 -14.55 -4.30
C VAL A 26 -26.93 -13.10 -4.73
N PRO A 27 -27.41 -12.21 -3.85
CA PRO A 27 -27.52 -10.79 -4.17
C PRO A 27 -26.11 -10.25 -4.43
N ARG A 28 -25.88 -9.69 -5.62
CA ARG A 28 -24.74 -8.79 -5.83
C ARG A 28 -25.06 -7.52 -5.07
N ASP A 29 -24.50 -7.42 -3.88
CA ASP A 29 -24.71 -6.29 -2.99
C ASP A 29 -23.86 -5.09 -3.48
N PRO A 30 -24.49 -4.00 -3.96
CA PRO A 30 -23.77 -2.80 -4.38
C PRO A 30 -23.06 -2.10 -3.21
N ASP A 31 -23.42 -2.38 -1.96
CA ASP A 31 -22.76 -1.81 -0.77
C ASP A 31 -21.36 -2.40 -0.54
N ARG A 32 -21.11 -3.65 -0.93
CA ARG A 32 -19.74 -4.24 -0.86
C ARG A 32 -18.75 -3.57 -1.80
N GLN A 33 -19.19 -3.15 -2.98
CA GLN A 33 -18.34 -2.36 -3.88
C GLN A 33 -18.08 -0.95 -3.34
N ALA A 34 -18.97 -0.42 -2.50
CA ALA A 34 -18.75 0.84 -1.79
C ALA A 34 -17.71 0.69 -0.67
N ASP A 35 -17.69 -0.45 0.04
CA ASP A 35 -16.66 -0.76 1.06
C ASP A 35 -15.26 -0.95 0.45
N VAL A 36 -15.15 -1.67 -0.67
CA VAL A 36 -13.90 -1.76 -1.45
C VAL A 36 -13.47 -0.36 -1.89
N ARG A 37 -14.42 0.48 -2.33
CA ARG A 37 -14.14 1.87 -2.73
C ARG A 37 -13.75 2.78 -1.57
N ALA A 38 -14.23 2.52 -0.36
CA ALA A 38 -13.82 3.23 0.85
C ALA A 38 -12.39 2.84 1.29
N VAL A 39 -11.94 1.62 1.00
CA VAL A 39 -10.52 1.22 1.11
C VAL A 39 -9.70 1.77 -0.07
N GLN A 40 -10.31 1.91 -1.26
CA GLN A 40 -9.71 2.63 -2.39
C GLN A 40 -9.70 4.17 -2.17
N GLN A 41 -10.48 4.69 -1.22
CA GLN A 41 -10.54 6.09 -0.81
C GLN A 41 -10.67 6.26 0.72
N PRO A 42 -9.55 6.34 1.45
CA PRO A 42 -9.53 7.10 2.69
C PRO A 42 -8.35 8.10 2.72
N ALA A 43 -8.43 9.05 3.65
CA ALA A 43 -7.51 10.16 3.92
C ALA A 43 -6.11 10.01 3.29
N ARG A 44 -5.97 10.40 2.02
CA ARG A 44 -4.67 10.49 1.36
C ARG A 44 -3.84 11.49 2.13
N ALA A 45 -2.78 11.02 2.81
CA ALA A 45 -1.75 11.91 3.32
C ALA A 45 -1.07 12.62 2.13
N VAL A 46 -0.95 11.92 0.99
CA VAL A 46 -0.34 12.42 -0.24
C VAL A 46 -1.39 12.61 -1.34
N ARG A 47 -1.62 13.86 -1.78
CA ARG A 47 -2.63 14.22 -2.80
C ARG A 47 -1.97 14.82 -4.03
N ALA A 48 -2.69 14.80 -5.16
CA ALA A 48 -2.25 15.52 -6.35
C ALA A 48 -2.23 17.03 -6.06
N GLY A 49 -1.08 17.68 -6.28
CA GLY A 49 -0.95 19.12 -6.12
C GLY A 49 -1.50 19.89 -7.32
N PRO A 50 -1.84 21.18 -7.17
CA PRO A 50 -2.20 22.03 -8.31
C PRO A 50 -1.04 22.13 -9.29
N VAL A 51 -1.27 21.72 -10.54
CA VAL A 51 -0.29 21.85 -11.63
C VAL A 51 -0.15 23.34 -11.97
N HIS A 52 0.89 23.99 -11.47
CA HIS A 52 1.24 25.33 -11.93
C HIS A 52 1.99 25.22 -13.26
N PRO A 53 1.43 25.70 -14.38
CA PRO A 53 2.19 25.78 -15.61
C PRO A 53 3.38 26.70 -15.35
N ARG A 54 4.59 26.23 -15.69
CA ARG A 54 5.79 27.06 -15.62
C ARG A 54 5.53 28.32 -16.43
N ARG A 55 5.65 29.49 -15.80
CA ARG A 55 5.59 30.79 -16.48
C ARG A 55 6.80 30.87 -17.40
N ASP A 56 6.59 30.68 -18.69
CA ASP A 56 7.60 30.94 -19.70
C ASP A 56 7.97 32.43 -19.70
N ALA A 57 9.25 32.69 -19.46
CA ALA A 57 9.84 34.01 -19.59
C ALA A 57 9.73 34.47 -21.06
N ARG A 58 9.18 35.68 -21.22
CA ARG A 58 9.00 36.34 -22.51
C ARG A 58 10.35 36.53 -23.20
N VAL A 59 10.47 36.05 -24.44
CA VAL A 59 11.50 36.51 -25.38
C VAL A 59 10.81 37.00 -26.66
N HIS A 60 11.29 38.15 -27.14
CA HIS A 60 10.69 38.98 -28.17
C HIS A 60 10.60 38.35 -29.57
N ARG A 61 9.56 38.77 -30.30
CA ARG A 61 9.24 38.52 -31.72
C ARG A 61 10.32 38.98 -32.72
N ARG A 62 10.46 38.19 -33.81
CA ARG A 62 10.47 38.53 -35.27
C ARG A 62 11.17 37.34 -35.98
N ASP A 63 10.77 36.75 -37.11
CA ASP A 63 9.92 37.11 -38.23
C ASP A 63 9.39 35.84 -38.94
N ARG A 64 8.23 35.99 -39.59
CA ARG A 64 7.72 35.38 -40.85
C ARG A 64 8.15 33.95 -41.24
N VAL A 65 7.16 33.06 -41.46
CA VAL A 65 6.70 32.59 -42.79
C VAL A 65 5.36 31.83 -42.64
N ARG A 66 4.38 32.18 -43.48
CA ARG A 66 3.12 31.43 -43.70
C ARG A 66 3.30 30.43 -44.84
N ALA A 67 2.80 29.21 -44.68
CA ALA A 67 2.50 28.30 -45.79
C ALA A 67 1.27 27.41 -45.46
N ALA A 68 0.47 27.12 -46.48
CA ALA A 68 -0.89 26.55 -46.48
C ALA A 68 -0.94 25.02 -46.21
N PRO A 69 -2.14 24.41 -46.03
CA PRO A 69 -2.28 23.06 -45.47
C PRO A 69 -2.09 21.97 -46.53
N ARG A 70 -1.29 20.94 -46.21
CA ARG A 70 -1.23 19.69 -46.98
C ARG A 70 -1.96 18.60 -46.22
N ALA A 71 -3.02 18.08 -46.85
CA ALA A 71 -3.76 16.90 -46.40
C ALA A 71 -2.80 15.71 -46.18
N ARG A 72 -2.89 15.06 -45.00
CA ARG A 72 -2.20 13.81 -44.70
C ARG A 72 -3.21 12.69 -44.53
N ARG A 73 -2.95 11.60 -45.27
CA ARG A 73 -3.66 10.32 -45.33
C ARG A 73 -4.01 9.71 -43.96
N PRO A 74 -5.05 8.87 -43.88
CA PRO A 74 -5.36 8.13 -42.66
C PRO A 74 -4.20 7.18 -42.30
N PRO A 75 -3.88 7.01 -41.00
CA PRO A 75 -2.86 6.06 -40.59
C PRO A 75 -3.32 4.63 -40.88
N ARG A 76 -2.42 3.84 -41.48
CA ARG A 76 -2.59 2.38 -41.57
C ARG A 76 -2.62 1.80 -40.15
N PRO A 77 -3.38 0.72 -39.89
CA PRO A 77 -3.37 0.06 -38.59
C PRO A 77 -2.01 -0.63 -38.40
N GLY A 78 -1.08 0.09 -37.78
CA GLY A 78 0.15 -0.48 -37.25
C GLY A 78 -0.21 -1.38 -36.07
N ARG A 79 0.30 -2.62 -36.10
CA ARG A 79 0.24 -3.59 -35.00
C ARG A 79 0.40 -2.87 -33.66
N ARG A 80 -0.68 -2.84 -32.85
CA ARG A 80 -0.56 -2.56 -31.42
C ARG A 80 0.42 -3.58 -30.88
N GLY A 81 1.60 -3.13 -30.49
CA GLY A 81 2.48 -3.92 -29.65
C GLY A 81 1.67 -4.33 -28.43
N VAL A 82 1.52 -5.64 -28.24
CA VAL A 82 1.05 -6.22 -26.99
C VAL A 82 2.16 -5.91 -25.98
N VAL A 83 2.15 -4.70 -25.43
CA VAL A 83 2.87 -4.42 -24.19
C VAL A 83 2.19 -5.33 -23.17
N SER A 84 2.90 -6.37 -22.76
CA SER A 84 2.41 -7.51 -21.98
C SER A 84 1.51 -7.01 -20.85
N GLY A 85 0.24 -7.44 -20.85
CA GLY A 85 -0.72 -7.10 -19.80
C GLY A 85 -0.25 -7.50 -18.38
N GLU A 86 0.80 -8.33 -18.30
CA GLU A 86 1.46 -8.76 -17.07
C GLU A 86 2.20 -7.61 -16.35
N GLU A 87 2.85 -6.68 -17.06
CA GLU A 87 3.60 -5.57 -16.43
C GLU A 87 2.69 -4.54 -15.77
N ARG A 88 1.59 -4.15 -16.45
CA ARG A 88 0.53 -3.33 -15.82
C ARG A 88 -0.16 -4.09 -14.69
N GLY A 89 -0.25 -5.42 -14.81
CA GLY A 89 -0.89 -6.29 -13.84
C GLY A 89 -0.22 -6.30 -12.46
N LEU A 90 1.04 -5.90 -12.34
CA LEU A 90 1.74 -5.86 -11.05
C LEU A 90 1.65 -4.50 -10.35
N ALA A 91 1.48 -3.39 -11.08
CA ALA A 91 1.50 -2.05 -10.50
C ALA A 91 0.34 -1.80 -9.51
N GLU A 92 -0.87 -2.24 -9.84
CA GLU A 92 -2.03 -2.10 -8.96
C GLU A 92 -1.92 -2.95 -7.67
N PRO A 93 -1.58 -4.26 -7.73
CA PRO A 93 -1.29 -5.03 -6.53
C PRO A 93 -0.16 -4.43 -5.69
N ARG A 94 0.91 -3.92 -6.32
CA ARG A 94 1.99 -3.23 -5.60
C ARG A 94 1.50 -1.99 -4.87
N ALA A 95 0.63 -1.20 -5.49
CA ALA A 95 0.01 -0.04 -4.86
C ALA A 95 -0.81 -0.45 -3.63
N ALA A 96 -1.59 -1.53 -3.74
CA ALA A 96 -2.40 -2.04 -2.63
C ALA A 96 -1.54 -2.53 -1.45
N ALA A 97 -0.45 -3.23 -1.72
CA ALA A 97 0.49 -3.69 -0.69
C ALA A 97 1.09 -2.51 0.09
N TYR A 98 1.61 -1.50 -0.61
CA TYR A 98 2.11 -0.27 0.02
C TYR A 98 1.05 0.41 0.88
N ARG A 99 -0.18 0.52 0.39
CA ARG A 99 -1.27 1.18 1.09
C ARG A 99 -1.68 0.47 2.38
N VAL A 100 -1.74 -0.86 2.35
CA VAL A 100 -2.00 -1.67 3.55
C VAL A 100 -0.90 -1.46 4.60
N LEU A 101 0.36 -1.52 4.18
CA LEU A 101 1.50 -1.33 5.08
C LEU A 101 1.52 0.08 5.66
N ALA A 102 1.28 1.10 4.83
CA ALA A 102 1.14 2.48 5.27
C ALA A 102 0.04 2.64 6.32
N SER A 103 -1.16 2.12 6.04
CA SER A 103 -2.28 2.19 6.99
C SER A 103 -2.00 1.41 8.28
N ALA A 104 -1.37 0.24 8.21
CA ALA A 104 -1.03 -0.57 9.39
C ALA A 104 0.07 0.04 10.27
N LEU A 105 0.80 1.05 9.78
CA LEU A 105 1.85 1.77 10.50
C LEU A 105 1.42 3.16 10.98
N LEU A 106 0.15 3.54 10.79
CA LEU A 106 -0.46 4.72 11.41
C LEU A 106 -1.05 4.39 12.78
N PRO A 107 -1.43 5.39 13.60
CA PRO A 107 -2.10 5.15 14.87
C PRO A 107 -3.30 4.19 14.70
N PRO A 108 -3.33 3.06 15.44
CA PRO A 108 -4.32 2.00 15.26
C PRO A 108 -5.63 2.36 15.96
N THR A 109 -6.36 3.33 15.41
CA THR A 109 -7.70 3.65 15.91
C THR A 109 -8.65 2.47 15.69
N PRO A 110 -9.73 2.33 16.50
CA PRO A 110 -10.72 1.27 16.30
C PRO A 110 -11.27 1.22 14.87
N GLU A 111 -11.51 2.39 14.27
CA GLU A 111 -12.02 2.52 12.90
C GLU A 111 -11.01 2.00 11.89
N ARG A 112 -9.73 2.38 12.03
CA ARG A 112 -8.67 1.94 11.12
C ARG A 112 -8.45 0.44 11.18
N LEU A 113 -8.45 -0.14 12.39
CA LEU A 113 -8.32 -1.58 12.57
C LEU A 113 -9.54 -2.30 11.97
N ALA A 114 -10.76 -1.81 12.22
CA ALA A 114 -11.96 -2.38 11.63
C ALA A 114 -11.92 -2.36 10.09
N THR A 115 -11.46 -1.25 9.49
CA THR A 115 -11.26 -1.15 8.03
C THR A 115 -10.24 -2.18 7.53
N LEU A 116 -9.08 -2.30 8.19
CA LEU A 116 -8.05 -3.27 7.79
C LEU A 116 -8.54 -4.72 7.90
N VAL A 117 -9.23 -5.06 8.99
CA VAL A 117 -9.82 -6.39 9.21
C VAL A 117 -10.84 -6.72 8.12
N ALA A 118 -11.76 -5.79 7.84
CA ALA A 118 -12.80 -5.98 6.83
C ALA A 118 -12.22 -6.12 5.41
N ALA A 119 -11.18 -5.35 5.09
CA ALA A 119 -10.55 -5.36 3.77
C ALA A 119 -9.61 -6.55 3.54
N ALA A 120 -9.07 -7.17 4.60
CA ALA A 120 -8.01 -8.16 4.49
C ALA A 120 -8.33 -9.34 3.54
N PRO A 121 -9.53 -9.95 3.52
CA PRO A 121 -9.85 -11.03 2.59
C PRO A 121 -9.80 -10.61 1.11
N GLU A 122 -10.25 -9.39 0.80
CA GLU A 122 -10.23 -8.86 -0.57
C GLU A 122 -8.82 -8.48 -1.00
N LEU A 123 -8.03 -7.93 -0.07
CA LEU A 123 -6.62 -7.62 -0.28
C LEU A 123 -5.80 -8.88 -0.60
N VAL A 124 -6.08 -10.00 0.07
CA VAL A 124 -5.45 -11.30 -0.26
C VAL A 124 -5.71 -11.66 -1.73
N ALA A 125 -6.96 -11.50 -2.21
CA ALA A 125 -7.29 -11.79 -3.61
C ALA A 125 -6.64 -10.80 -4.59
N LEU A 126 -6.58 -9.50 -4.24
CA LEU A 126 -5.96 -8.46 -5.06
C LEU A 126 -4.44 -8.65 -5.20
N LEU A 127 -3.80 -9.24 -4.19
CA LEU A 127 -2.35 -9.47 -4.15
C LEU A 127 -1.92 -10.80 -4.77
N GLU A 128 -2.87 -11.64 -5.21
CA GLU A 128 -2.60 -12.93 -5.87
C GLU A 128 -1.63 -12.82 -7.08
N PRO A 129 -1.63 -11.76 -7.90
CA PRO A 129 -0.63 -11.59 -8.96
C PRO A 129 0.82 -11.53 -8.44
N LEU A 130 1.03 -11.19 -7.16
CA LEU A 130 2.35 -11.10 -6.54
C LEU A 130 2.83 -12.44 -5.96
N ARG A 131 2.04 -13.53 -6.05
CA ARG A 131 2.33 -14.81 -5.36
C ARG A 131 3.69 -15.44 -5.65
N GLY A 132 4.27 -15.15 -6.83
CA GLY A 132 5.57 -15.66 -7.23
C GLY A 132 6.76 -14.88 -6.67
N LEU A 133 6.51 -13.75 -5.99
CA LEU A 133 7.53 -12.87 -5.45
C LEU A 133 7.86 -13.27 -4.00
N ALA A 134 9.14 -13.19 -3.63
CA ALA A 134 9.63 -13.71 -2.36
C ALA A 134 9.04 -13.04 -1.10
N PHE A 135 8.56 -11.79 -1.21
CA PHE A 135 7.89 -11.10 -0.11
C PHE A 135 6.45 -11.56 0.13
N HIS A 136 5.80 -12.18 -0.86
CA HIS A 136 4.36 -12.45 -0.82
C HIS A 136 3.92 -13.33 0.36
N PRO A 137 4.63 -14.41 0.73
CA PRO A 137 4.23 -15.22 1.89
C PRO A 137 4.15 -14.40 3.19
N ALA A 138 5.09 -13.48 3.41
CA ALA A 138 5.12 -12.64 4.61
C ALA A 138 3.96 -11.63 4.62
N LEU A 139 3.67 -11.01 3.47
CA LEU A 139 2.53 -10.11 3.32
C LEU A 139 1.19 -10.84 3.50
N ARG A 140 1.05 -12.05 2.93
CA ARG A 140 -0.12 -12.90 3.09
C ARG A 140 -0.35 -13.28 4.56
N ALA A 141 0.70 -13.70 5.27
CA ALA A 141 0.61 -14.03 6.69
C ALA A 141 0.19 -12.83 7.56
N LEU A 142 0.65 -11.61 7.22
CA LEU A 142 0.19 -10.39 7.89
C LEU A 142 -1.30 -10.15 7.66
N LEU A 143 -1.77 -10.27 6.42
CA LEU A 143 -3.19 -10.10 6.09
C LEU A 143 -4.08 -11.16 6.75
N GLU A 144 -3.62 -12.41 6.81
CA GLU A 144 -4.33 -13.49 7.53
C GLU A 144 -4.43 -13.19 9.03
N ARG A 145 -3.36 -12.68 9.66
CA ARG A 145 -3.38 -12.25 11.07
C ARG A 145 -4.33 -11.06 11.28
N LEU A 146 -4.35 -10.09 10.37
CA LEU A 146 -5.28 -8.97 10.41
C LEU A 146 -6.74 -9.42 10.26
N ALA A 147 -7.02 -10.34 9.32
CA ALA A 147 -8.36 -10.89 9.13
C ALA A 147 -8.88 -11.67 10.35
N GLY A 148 -7.96 -12.30 11.10
CA GLY A 148 -8.25 -13.06 12.31
C GLY A 148 -8.07 -12.29 13.62
N LEU A 149 -7.89 -10.96 13.58
CA LEU A 149 -7.51 -10.16 14.73
C LEU A 149 -8.62 -10.19 15.81
N SER A 150 -8.29 -10.72 16.99
CA SER A 150 -9.20 -10.69 18.15
C SER A 150 -9.30 -9.28 18.75
N ALA A 151 -10.34 -9.03 19.55
CA ALA A 151 -10.50 -7.76 20.27
C ALA A 151 -9.35 -7.54 21.27
N GLU A 152 -8.89 -8.61 21.92
CA GLU A 152 -7.78 -8.59 22.87
C GLU A 152 -6.46 -8.23 22.18
N GLU A 153 -6.14 -8.87 21.04
CA GLU A 153 -4.94 -8.55 20.25
C GLU A 153 -4.99 -7.15 19.66
N ALA A 154 -6.17 -6.69 19.21
CA ALA A 154 -6.36 -5.32 18.73
C ALA A 154 -6.00 -4.31 19.83
N GLU A 155 -6.51 -4.51 21.05
CA GLU A 155 -6.22 -3.64 22.18
C GLU A 155 -4.74 -3.70 22.60
N GLU A 156 -4.13 -4.88 22.57
CA GLU A 156 -2.69 -5.04 22.79
C GLU A 156 -1.86 -4.31 21.73
N HIS A 157 -2.27 -4.37 20.46
CA HIS A 157 -1.62 -3.65 19.38
C HIS A 157 -1.69 -2.13 19.58
N ARG A 158 -2.84 -1.59 20.01
CA ARG A 158 -2.96 -0.16 20.35
C ARG A 158 -2.05 0.24 21.50
N ARG A 159 -2.01 -0.55 22.58
CA ARG A 159 -1.13 -0.30 23.74
C ARG A 159 0.34 -0.34 23.34
N THR A 160 0.72 -1.31 22.50
CA THR A 160 2.08 -1.45 21.97
C THR A 160 2.46 -0.22 21.15
N TYR A 161 1.61 0.20 20.21
CA TYR A 161 1.84 1.39 19.39
C TYR A 161 1.98 2.66 20.26
N ALA A 162 1.06 2.88 21.20
CA ALA A 162 1.11 4.05 22.09
C ALA A 162 2.38 4.05 22.95
N THR A 163 2.78 2.89 23.47
CA THR A 163 4.01 2.75 24.25
C THR A 163 5.25 3.07 23.42
N LEU A 164 5.33 2.57 22.19
CA LEU A 164 6.51 2.77 21.35
C LEU A 164 6.56 4.16 20.74
N PHE A 165 5.47 4.70 20.22
CA PHE A 165 5.54 5.90 19.37
C PHE A 165 4.92 7.16 19.97
N VAL A 166 4.09 7.05 21.02
CA VAL A 166 3.37 8.20 21.59
C VAL A 166 3.89 8.58 22.98
N SER A 167 4.25 7.60 23.81
CA SER A 167 4.55 7.82 25.22
C SER A 167 5.84 8.63 25.51
N GLY A 168 6.62 8.99 24.48
CA GLY A 168 7.79 9.87 24.60
C GLY A 168 8.95 9.25 25.38
N ARG A 169 9.03 7.92 25.50
CA ARG A 169 10.16 7.24 26.16
C ARG A 169 11.45 7.55 25.40
N ARG A 170 12.50 7.92 26.13
CA ARG A 170 13.80 8.33 25.54
C ARG A 170 14.45 7.27 24.62
N SER A 171 14.10 6.00 24.77
CA SER A 171 14.61 4.88 23.97
C SER A 171 13.62 4.34 22.93
N SER A 172 12.46 4.97 22.79
CA SER A 172 11.47 4.58 21.78
C SER A 172 12.02 4.80 20.38
N PRO A 173 11.80 3.89 19.42
CA PRO A 173 12.22 4.07 18.04
C PRO A 173 11.14 4.87 17.29
N PRO A 174 11.30 6.18 17.03
CA PRO A 174 10.24 6.95 16.40
C PRO A 174 10.02 6.49 14.95
N PRO A 175 8.80 6.55 14.41
CA PRO A 175 8.49 6.07 13.06
C PRO A 175 8.87 7.07 11.94
N TYR A 176 10.00 7.78 12.08
CA TYR A 176 10.45 8.85 11.18
C TYR A 176 11.86 8.59 10.64
N GLU A 177 12.13 8.78 9.34
CA GLU A 177 13.47 8.57 8.72
C GLU A 177 14.55 9.33 9.50
N SER A 178 14.29 10.60 9.83
CA SER A 178 15.24 11.49 10.51
C SER A 178 15.78 10.92 11.82
N ALA A 179 15.01 10.10 12.53
CA ALA A 179 15.42 9.47 13.78
C ALA A 179 16.42 8.30 13.60
N HIS A 180 16.59 7.78 12.38
CA HIS A 180 17.37 6.55 12.11
C HIS A 180 18.56 6.76 11.16
N LEU A 181 18.78 7.99 10.66
CA LEU A 181 19.89 8.32 9.76
C LEU A 181 21.24 8.57 10.47
N GLY A 182 21.23 8.72 11.81
CA GLY A 182 22.42 8.92 12.63
C GLY A 182 22.31 10.14 13.56
N PRO A 183 23.24 10.28 14.52
CA PRO A 183 23.15 11.29 15.60
C PRO A 183 23.27 12.74 15.12
N ASP A 184 23.94 12.97 13.99
CA ASP A 184 24.17 14.32 13.43
C ASP A 184 23.10 14.72 12.39
N THR A 185 22.01 13.96 12.29
CA THR A 185 20.94 14.23 11.31
C THR A 185 20.12 15.45 11.73
N ASP A 186 20.10 16.46 10.86
CA ASP A 186 19.14 17.56 10.98
C ASP A 186 17.75 17.07 10.55
N VAL A 187 16.83 17.00 11.52
CA VAL A 187 15.46 16.52 11.35
C VAL A 187 14.70 17.32 10.29
N ALA A 188 14.83 18.65 10.31
CA ALA A 188 14.10 19.51 9.38
C ALA A 188 14.62 19.35 7.94
N MET A 189 15.94 19.19 7.79
CA MET A 189 16.55 18.94 6.48
C MET A 189 16.20 17.56 5.91
N ALA A 190 16.19 16.53 6.75
CA ALA A 190 15.76 15.18 6.33
C ALA A 190 14.30 15.18 5.86
N ALA A 191 13.39 15.75 6.67
CA ALA A 191 11.99 15.92 6.31
C ALA A 191 11.80 16.75 5.02
N ALA A 192 12.56 17.83 4.85
CA ALA A 192 12.49 18.67 3.66
C ALA A 192 13.00 17.95 2.38
N ALA A 193 13.99 17.07 2.51
CA ALA A 193 14.47 16.26 1.38
C ALA A 193 13.39 15.29 0.88
N VAL A 194 12.69 14.64 1.80
CA VAL A 194 11.54 13.76 1.50
C VAL A 194 10.39 14.54 0.85
N ASP A 195 10.01 15.68 1.43
CA ASP A 195 8.96 16.55 0.87
C ASP A 195 9.31 17.09 -0.53
N ALA A 196 10.58 17.41 -0.77
CA ALA A 196 11.03 17.80 -2.10
C ALA A 196 10.84 16.67 -3.14
N ALA A 197 11.06 15.41 -2.74
CA ALA A 197 10.77 14.25 -3.60
C ALA A 197 9.27 14.17 -3.93
N TYR A 198 8.38 14.37 -2.94
CA TYR A 198 6.94 14.39 -3.15
C TYR A 198 6.52 15.48 -4.15
N ARG A 199 7.00 16.71 -3.95
CA ARG A 199 6.70 17.85 -4.84
C ARG A 199 7.24 17.64 -6.25
N SER A 200 8.42 17.02 -6.39
CA SER A 200 9.00 16.69 -7.71
C SER A 200 8.13 15.71 -8.50
N ALA A 201 7.38 14.86 -7.80
CA ALA A 201 6.40 13.97 -8.39
C ALA A 201 5.05 14.65 -8.68
N GLY A 202 4.86 15.92 -8.29
CA GLY A 202 3.58 16.62 -8.38
C GLY A 202 2.58 16.21 -7.29
N LEU A 203 3.09 15.68 -6.19
CA LEU A 203 2.32 15.28 -5.02
C LEU A 203 2.59 16.23 -3.85
N VAL A 204 1.58 16.46 -3.03
CA VAL A 204 1.65 17.35 -1.85
C VAL A 204 1.06 16.64 -0.64
N LEU A 205 1.58 16.97 0.54
CA LEU A 205 1.05 16.47 1.79
C LEU A 205 -0.12 17.31 2.28
N ASP A 206 -1.00 16.66 3.04
CA ASP A 206 -1.98 17.35 3.87
C ASP A 206 -1.26 18.06 5.04
N ALA A 207 -1.61 19.32 5.30
CA ALA A 207 -0.91 20.15 6.28
C ALA A 207 -1.18 19.72 7.74
N GLU A 208 -2.27 18.98 7.96
CA GLU A 208 -2.70 18.47 9.28
C GLU A 208 -2.20 17.03 9.54
N GLY A 209 -1.43 16.46 8.61
CA GLY A 209 -0.96 15.08 8.67
C GLY A 209 0.37 14.88 9.41
N GLU A 210 0.86 13.63 9.34
CA GLU A 210 2.21 13.27 9.80
C GLU A 210 3.29 14.01 9.00
N ALA A 211 4.47 14.15 9.60
CA ALA A 211 5.65 14.69 8.93
C ALA A 211 5.99 13.91 7.64
N PRO A 212 6.60 14.56 6.63
CA PRO A 212 6.89 13.93 5.34
C PRO A 212 7.74 12.66 5.45
N ASP A 213 8.61 12.60 6.45
CA ASP A 213 9.54 11.50 6.70
C ASP A 213 8.96 10.40 7.61
N HIS A 214 7.66 10.44 7.93
CA HIS A 214 7.00 9.36 8.65
C HIS A 214 6.89 8.12 7.75
N VAL A 215 7.18 6.92 8.28
CA VAL A 215 7.18 5.65 7.52
C VAL A 215 5.91 5.45 6.70
N ALA A 216 4.74 5.66 7.31
CA ALA A 216 3.47 5.50 6.62
C ALA A 216 3.30 6.48 5.45
N VAL A 217 3.86 7.69 5.55
CA VAL A 217 3.77 8.71 4.51
C VAL A 217 4.67 8.35 3.33
N GLU A 218 5.90 7.89 3.60
CA GLU A 218 6.81 7.38 2.56
C GLU A 218 6.23 6.18 1.80
N LEU A 219 5.60 5.24 2.52
CA LEU A 219 4.95 4.08 1.90
C LEU A 219 3.69 4.49 1.12
N ASP A 220 2.88 5.45 1.61
CA ASP A 220 1.72 5.96 0.88
C ASP A 220 2.13 6.70 -0.41
N PHE A 221 3.25 7.43 -0.39
CA PHE A 221 3.83 8.02 -1.59
C PHE A 221 4.19 6.96 -2.63
N LEU A 222 4.81 5.85 -2.23
CA LEU A 222 5.11 4.72 -3.12
C LEU A 222 3.84 4.06 -3.67
N SER A 223 2.80 3.91 -2.83
CA SER A 223 1.46 3.49 -3.27
C SER A 223 0.89 4.42 -4.35
N ALA A 224 0.99 5.73 -4.18
CA ALA A 224 0.51 6.71 -5.16
C ALA A 224 1.28 6.64 -6.49
N LEU A 225 2.60 6.42 -6.44
CA LEU A 225 3.41 6.23 -7.66
C LEU A 225 3.07 4.93 -8.39
N CYS A 226 2.83 3.83 -7.67
CA CYS A 226 2.40 2.55 -8.25
C CYS A 226 1.01 2.67 -8.89
N ALA A 227 0.08 3.38 -8.26
CA ALA A 227 -1.25 3.63 -8.83
C ALA A 227 -1.16 4.44 -10.14
N ARG A 228 -0.31 5.48 -10.17
CA ARG A 228 -0.06 6.25 -11.40
C ARG A 228 0.61 5.42 -12.49
N GLU A 229 1.46 4.46 -12.11
CA GLU A 229 2.08 3.53 -13.06
C GLU A 229 1.02 2.63 -13.70
N ALA A 230 0.09 2.09 -12.91
CA ALA A 230 -1.01 1.27 -13.41
C ALA A 230 -1.90 2.04 -14.42
N GLU A 231 -2.11 3.33 -14.17
CA GLU A 231 -2.89 4.23 -15.02
C GLU A 231 -2.10 4.89 -16.16
N ALA A 232 -0.80 4.59 -16.31
CA ALA A 232 0.05 5.28 -17.25
C ALA A 232 -0.42 5.12 -18.71
N PRO A 233 -0.58 6.23 -19.47
CA PRO A 233 -1.14 6.19 -20.82
C PRO A 233 -0.18 5.57 -21.85
N ALA A 234 1.12 5.54 -21.55
CA ALA A 234 2.17 5.04 -22.42
C ALA A 234 3.24 4.27 -21.62
N PRO A 235 3.89 3.26 -22.23
CA PRO A 235 4.97 2.50 -21.59
C PRO A 235 6.12 3.38 -21.06
N ALA A 236 6.49 4.42 -21.81
CA ALA A 236 7.54 5.35 -21.39
C ALA A 236 7.20 6.11 -20.09
N GLU A 237 5.92 6.42 -19.87
CA GLU A 237 5.48 7.07 -18.62
C GLU A 237 5.46 6.07 -17.45
N ALA A 238 5.02 4.82 -17.68
CA ALA A 238 5.12 3.76 -16.68
C ALA A 238 6.58 3.54 -16.26
N GLU A 239 7.50 3.48 -17.22
CA GLU A 239 8.93 3.34 -16.95
C GLU A 239 9.50 4.56 -16.19
N ARG A 240 9.09 5.78 -16.54
CA ARG A 240 9.48 6.99 -15.80
C ARG A 240 9.02 6.91 -14.34
N LEU A 241 7.81 6.43 -14.10
CA LEU A 241 7.27 6.25 -12.74
C LEU A 241 8.01 5.14 -11.98
N ARG A 242 8.34 4.02 -12.62
CA ARG A 242 9.19 2.97 -12.01
C ARG A 242 10.56 3.49 -11.59
N ARG A 243 11.22 4.28 -12.45
CA ARG A 243 12.51 4.90 -12.12
C ARG A 243 12.38 5.84 -10.92
N LEU A 244 11.29 6.59 -10.81
CA LEU A 244 11.02 7.47 -9.68
C LEU A 244 10.77 6.67 -8.39
N GLN A 245 9.97 5.60 -8.44
CA GLN A 245 9.74 4.69 -7.31
C GLN A 245 11.07 4.10 -6.80
N ARG A 246 11.89 3.57 -7.71
CA ARG A 246 13.19 2.99 -7.39
C ARG A 246 14.14 4.02 -6.78
N ALA A 247 14.22 5.21 -7.35
CA ALA A 247 15.07 6.28 -6.83
C ALA A 247 14.65 6.68 -5.41
N PHE A 248 13.34 6.79 -5.16
CA PHE A 248 12.81 7.09 -3.83
C PHE A 248 13.11 5.98 -2.82
N LEU A 249 12.86 4.71 -3.17
CA LEU A 249 13.17 3.55 -2.32
C LEU A 249 14.62 3.55 -1.82
N LEU A 250 15.57 3.77 -2.73
CA LEU A 250 17.01 3.78 -2.41
C LEU A 250 17.46 5.01 -1.62
N ALA A 251 16.84 6.16 -1.89
CA ALA A 251 17.17 7.42 -1.23
C ALA A 251 16.54 7.57 0.16
N HIS A 252 15.47 6.83 0.44
CA HIS A 252 14.65 6.95 1.64
C HIS A 252 14.43 5.59 2.34
N PRO A 253 13.31 4.83 2.21
CA PRO A 253 13.04 3.67 3.07
C PRO A 253 14.20 2.69 3.26
N LEU A 254 14.96 2.36 2.20
CA LEU A 254 16.04 1.38 2.27
C LEU A 254 17.25 1.84 3.09
N ARG A 255 17.38 3.13 3.41
CA ARG A 255 18.49 3.65 4.24
C ARG A 255 18.24 3.46 5.73
N TRP A 256 16.98 3.35 6.14
CA TRP A 256 16.59 3.55 7.54
C TRP A 256 15.60 2.50 8.06
N LEU A 257 14.70 2.00 7.21
CA LEU A 257 13.65 1.08 7.62
C LEU A 257 14.18 -0.23 8.25
N PRO A 258 15.30 -0.83 7.80
CA PRO A 258 15.88 -1.99 8.47
C PRO A 258 16.29 -1.70 9.93
N ARG A 259 16.90 -0.54 10.21
CA ARG A 259 17.29 -0.14 11.57
C ARG A 259 16.07 0.12 12.44
N PHE A 260 15.05 0.75 11.87
CA PHE A 260 13.76 0.93 12.56
C PHE A 260 13.13 -0.42 12.92
N ALA A 261 13.15 -1.40 12.01
CA ALA A 261 12.64 -2.73 12.26
C ALA A 261 13.37 -3.45 13.39
N GLU A 262 14.71 -3.40 13.41
CA GLU A 262 15.52 -3.95 14.49
C GLU A 262 15.15 -3.33 15.83
N ALA A 263 15.01 -2.01 15.89
CA ALA A 263 14.70 -1.29 17.12
C ALA A 263 13.27 -1.58 17.64
N VAL A 264 12.29 -1.73 16.75
CA VAL A 264 10.92 -2.15 17.10
C VAL A 264 10.92 -3.61 17.59
N ALA A 265 11.60 -4.52 16.88
CA ALA A 265 11.65 -5.93 17.24
C ALA A 265 12.35 -6.17 18.60
N ALA A 266 13.37 -5.37 18.92
CA ALA A 266 14.04 -5.44 20.22
C ALA A 266 13.14 -5.05 21.40
N GLN A 267 12.14 -4.18 21.18
CA GLN A 267 11.29 -3.64 22.23
C GLN A 267 9.89 -4.28 22.29
N ALA A 268 9.41 -4.82 21.17
CA ALA A 268 8.09 -5.46 21.08
C ALA A 268 8.12 -6.72 20.19
N PRO A 269 8.97 -7.72 20.51
CA PRO A 269 9.08 -8.94 19.71
C PRO A 269 7.76 -9.70 19.66
N GLY A 270 7.44 -10.29 18.50
CA GLY A 270 6.23 -11.12 18.29
C GLY A 270 4.91 -10.34 18.19
N THR A 271 4.92 -9.03 18.43
CA THR A 271 3.71 -8.19 18.29
C THR A 271 3.30 -8.02 16.83
N LEU A 272 2.03 -7.68 16.60
CA LEU A 272 1.55 -7.33 15.26
C LEU A 272 2.34 -6.16 14.67
N LEU A 273 2.75 -5.19 15.50
CA LEU A 273 3.54 -4.05 15.05
C LEU A 273 4.92 -4.48 14.53
N ALA A 274 5.65 -5.32 15.28
CA ALA A 274 6.94 -5.82 14.83
C ALA A 274 6.83 -6.62 13.52
N GLN A 275 5.79 -7.45 13.38
CA GLN A 275 5.51 -8.17 12.13
C GLN A 275 5.21 -7.21 10.97
N THR A 276 4.39 -6.17 11.16
CA THR A 276 4.08 -5.19 10.12
C THR A 276 5.35 -4.49 9.62
N VAL A 277 6.24 -4.08 10.53
CA VAL A 277 7.49 -3.41 10.15
C VAL A 277 8.44 -4.38 9.43
N GLU A 278 8.57 -5.62 9.90
CA GLU A 278 9.37 -6.66 9.24
C GLU A 278 8.87 -6.94 7.80
N VAL A 279 7.56 -7.04 7.61
CA VAL A 279 6.95 -7.22 6.30
C VAL A 279 7.19 -6.00 5.41
N ALA A 280 7.13 -4.78 5.97
CA ALA A 280 7.43 -3.56 5.23
C ALA A 280 8.89 -3.54 4.72
N VAL A 281 9.87 -3.92 5.55
CA VAL A 281 11.29 -4.06 5.14
C VAL A 281 11.42 -5.03 3.99
N ARG A 282 10.91 -6.26 4.14
CA ARG A 282 10.98 -7.26 3.08
C ARG A 282 10.32 -6.74 1.81
N TYR A 283 9.17 -6.07 1.93
CA TYR A 283 8.46 -5.57 0.78
C TYR A 283 9.27 -4.51 0.03
N VAL A 284 9.80 -3.48 0.70
CA VAL A 284 10.59 -2.42 0.02
C VAL A 284 11.87 -2.96 -0.63
N GLU A 285 12.56 -3.91 0.01
CA GLU A 285 13.79 -4.53 -0.53
C GLU A 285 13.52 -5.31 -1.80
N HIS A 286 12.51 -6.17 -1.77
CA HIS A 286 12.17 -7.00 -2.92
C HIS A 286 11.49 -6.19 -4.02
N ASP A 287 10.75 -5.13 -3.68
CA ASP A 287 10.14 -4.25 -4.67
C ASP A 287 11.19 -3.45 -5.45
N ALA A 288 12.25 -2.97 -4.78
CA ALA A 288 13.38 -2.35 -5.45
C ALA A 288 14.08 -3.34 -6.42
N ALA A 289 14.29 -4.58 -6.00
CA ALA A 289 14.86 -5.63 -6.85
C ALA A 289 13.93 -6.00 -8.02
N LEU A 290 12.62 -6.03 -7.80
CA LEU A 290 11.63 -6.23 -8.85
C LEU A 290 11.72 -5.12 -9.90
N LEU A 291 11.76 -3.85 -9.47
CA LEU A 291 11.88 -2.70 -10.37
C LEU A 291 13.14 -2.75 -11.24
N ASP A 292 14.24 -3.32 -10.73
CA ASP A 292 15.48 -3.58 -11.50
C ASP A 292 15.33 -4.68 -12.56
N SER A 293 14.44 -5.64 -12.31
CA SER A 293 14.22 -6.78 -13.20
C SER A 293 13.19 -6.49 -14.31
N LEU A 294 12.36 -5.47 -14.14
CA LEU A 294 11.33 -5.11 -15.12
C LEU A 294 11.97 -4.49 -16.38
N PRO A 295 11.54 -4.90 -17.58
CA PRO A 295 12.14 -4.41 -18.81
C PRO A 295 11.89 -2.90 -19.00
N ALA A 296 12.82 -2.25 -19.69
CA ALA A 296 12.65 -0.89 -20.17
C ALA A 296 11.58 -0.85 -21.28
N ALA A 297 10.88 0.28 -21.42
CA ALA A 297 9.91 0.43 -22.48
C ALA A 297 10.60 0.33 -23.84
N ALA A 298 10.09 -0.52 -24.72
CA ALA A 298 10.51 -0.53 -26.13
C ALA A 298 10.11 0.83 -26.75
N GLY A 299 11.11 1.57 -27.25
CA GLY A 299 10.95 2.88 -27.89
C GLY A 299 10.28 2.83 -29.26
#